data_AF-A0A2D6CTD1-F1
#
_entry.id   AF-A0A2D6CTD1-F1
#
_cell.length_a   1.000
_cell.length_b   1.000
_cell.length_c   1.000
_cell.angle_alpha   90.00
_cell.angle_beta   90.00
_cell.angle_gamma   90.00
#
_symmetry.space_group_name_H-M   'P 1'
#
loop_
_entity.id
_entity.type
_entity.pdbx_description
1 polymer ?
#
loop_
_entity_poly.entity_id
_entity_poly.type
_entity_poly.pdbx_seq_one_letter_code
_entity_poly.pdbx_strand_id
1 'polypeptide(L)' 'LDIGRLRVPGRGWFLPSGKDMELNGAMPDVVVWPEPGEMSAGVDRQLEAAVATLLEDVRAWRERPAAAPQTAAEQRASR' A
#
# COMPACT_ATOMS: atom_id res chain seq x y z
N LEU A 1 21.51 7.48 -41.33
CA LEU A 1 20.82 6.38 -40.62
C LEU A 1 20.17 6.99 -39.39
N ASP A 2 18.85 7.20 -39.41
CA ASP A 2 18.07 7.60 -38.24
C ASP A 2 17.42 6.33 -37.68
N ILE A 3 18.18 5.61 -36.85
CA ILE A 3 17.92 4.22 -36.44
C ILE A 3 17.11 4.10 -35.14
N GLY A 4 16.50 5.20 -34.69
CA GLY A 4 15.64 5.23 -33.51
C GLY A 4 16.35 5.70 -32.23
N ARG A 5 15.60 5.74 -31.12
CA ARG A 5 16.08 6.24 -29.83
C ARG A 5 16.21 5.11 -28.82
N LEU A 6 17.40 4.98 -28.23
CA LEU A 6 17.64 4.10 -27.08
C LEU A 6 17.46 4.89 -25.79
N ARG A 7 16.75 4.32 -24.81
CA ARG A 7 16.64 4.89 -23.47
C ARG A 7 17.63 4.20 -22.54
N VAL A 8 18.53 4.99 -21.94
CA VAL A 8 19.46 4.54 -20.91
C VAL A 8 18.85 4.79 -19.53
N PRO A 9 18.93 3.84 -18.57
CA PRO A 9 18.50 4.07 -17.20
C PRO A 9 19.25 5.26 -16.59
N GLY A 10 18.52 6.25 -16.06
CA GLY A 10 19.11 7.51 -15.58
C GLY A 10 19.13 7.70 -14.06
N ARG A 11 18.31 6.94 -13.31
CA ARG A 11 18.22 7.04 -11.84
C ARG A 11 17.77 5.70 -11.25
N GLY A 12 18.42 5.28 -10.17
CA GLY A 12 18.03 4.09 -9.40
C GLY A 12 16.78 4.31 -8.55
N TRP A 13 16.23 3.23 -8.02
CA TRP A 13 15.04 3.24 -7.18
C TRP A 13 15.42 3.07 -5.72
N PHE A 14 15.17 4.11 -4.91
CA PHE A 14 15.51 4.13 -3.49
C PHE A 14 14.30 4.53 -2.65
N LEU A 15 14.19 3.94 -1.46
CA LEU A 15 13.20 4.35 -0.44
C LEU A 15 13.63 5.63 0.29
N PRO A 16 12.71 6.32 1.02
CA PRO A 16 13.08 7.45 1.88
C PRO A 16 14.14 7.11 2.94
N SER A 17 14.26 5.83 3.31
CA SER A 17 15.31 5.31 4.19
C SER A 17 16.69 5.20 3.52
N GLY A 18 16.79 5.45 2.21
CA GLY A 18 18.00 5.26 1.41
C GLY A 18 18.23 3.82 0.94
N LYS A 19 17.33 2.88 1.25
CA LYS A 19 17.44 1.48 0.80
C LYS A 19 17.29 1.40 -0.73
N ASP A 20 18.26 0.75 -1.37
CA ASP A 20 18.22 0.40 -2.79
C ASP A 20 17.20 -0.71 -3.05
N MET A 21 16.36 -0.51 -4.06
CA MET A 21 15.29 -1.42 -4.46
C MET A 21 15.56 -2.11 -5.79
N GLU A 22 16.74 -1.91 -6.38
CA GLU A 22 17.19 -2.69 -7.52
C GLU A 22 17.20 -4.18 -7.16
N LEU A 23 16.56 -5.02 -8.00
CA LEU A 23 16.33 -6.45 -7.75
C LEU A 23 15.50 -6.80 -6.50
N ASN A 24 14.89 -5.83 -5.82
CA ASN A 24 14.19 -6.03 -4.54
C ASN A 24 12.76 -5.47 -4.62
N GLY A 25 11.93 -5.97 -5.53
CA GLY A 25 10.56 -5.49 -5.80
C GLY A 25 9.70 -5.17 -4.56
N ALA A 26 8.62 -4.42 -4.74
CA ALA A 26 7.76 -4.00 -3.63
C ALA A 26 6.98 -5.20 -3.06
N MET A 27 7.44 -5.72 -1.92
CA MET A 27 6.75 -6.79 -1.19
C MET A 27 5.39 -6.29 -0.68
N PRO A 28 4.28 -6.96 -0.99
CA PRO A 28 2.98 -6.60 -0.45
C PRO A 28 2.87 -7.01 1.02
N ASP A 29 2.05 -6.29 1.78
CA ASP A 29 1.73 -6.66 3.18
C ASP A 29 0.95 -7.98 3.26
N VAL A 30 0.15 -8.27 2.24
CA VAL A 30 -0.62 -9.52 2.09
C VAL A 30 -0.21 -10.20 0.79
N VAL A 31 0.48 -11.33 0.90
CA VAL A 31 0.88 -12.14 -0.26
C VAL A 31 -0.25 -13.12 -0.60
N VAL A 32 -0.77 -13.03 -1.83
CA VAL A 32 -1.80 -13.92 -2.36
C VAL A 32 -1.26 -14.64 -3.59
N TRP A 33 -1.36 -15.96 -3.60
CA TRP A 33 -0.93 -16.80 -4.73
C TRP A 33 -2.15 -17.50 -5.35
N PRO A 34 -2.71 -16.98 -6.45
CA PRO A 34 -3.76 -17.67 -7.18
C PRO A 34 -3.23 -18.94 -7.85
N GLU A 35 -4.07 -19.98 -7.92
CA GLU A 35 -3.77 -21.16 -8.72
C GLU A 35 -3.94 -20.85 -10.22
N PRO A 36 -3.18 -21.53 -11.10
CA PRO A 36 -3.38 -21.41 -12.55
C PRO A 36 -4.83 -21.69 -12.94
N GLY A 37 -5.43 -20.79 -13.73
CA GLY A 37 -6.80 -20.93 -14.23
C GLY A 37 -7.89 -20.32 -13.35
N GLU A 38 -7.62 -19.98 -12.08
CA GLU A 38 -8.61 -19.34 -11.20
C GLU A 38 -9.13 -18.03 -11.78
N MET A 39 -8.22 -17.13 -12.19
CA MET A 39 -8.60 -15.84 -12.76
C MET A 39 -9.46 -16.00 -14.03
N SER A 40 -9.16 -16.99 -14.87
CA SER A 40 -9.97 -17.29 -16.06
C SER A 40 -11.32 -17.91 -15.74
N ALA A 41 -11.43 -18.62 -14.62
CA ALA A 41 -12.69 -19.14 -14.08
C ALA A 41 -13.50 -18.07 -13.31
N GLY A 42 -13.01 -16.82 -13.24
CA GLY A 42 -13.65 -15.73 -12.51
C GLY A 42 -13.40 -15.74 -11.00
N VAL A 43 -12.46 -16.56 -10.52
CA VAL A 43 -12.04 -16.61 -9.12
C VAL A 43 -10.86 -15.66 -8.93
N ASP A 44 -11.12 -14.50 -8.31
CA ASP A 44 -10.10 -13.50 -8.01
C ASP A 44 -9.74 -13.51 -6.52
N ARG A 45 -8.73 -14.33 -6.17
CA ARG A 45 -8.20 -14.45 -4.82
C ARG A 45 -7.67 -13.12 -4.26
N GLN A 46 -7.15 -12.25 -5.12
CA GLN A 46 -6.61 -10.97 -4.68
C GLN A 46 -7.73 -10.01 -4.28
N LEU A 47 -8.81 -9.96 -5.07
CA LEU A 47 -9.98 -9.15 -4.74
C LEU A 47 -10.68 -9.67 -3.48
N GLU A 48 -10.84 -10.99 -3.35
CA GLU A 48 -11.40 -11.61 -2.14
C GLU A 48 -10.62 -11.20 -0.88
N ALA A 49 -9.29 -11.34 -0.92
CA ALA A 49 -8.42 -10.95 0.19
C ALA A 49 -8.49 -9.44 0.48
N ALA A 50 -8.48 -8.60 -0.56
CA ALA A 50 -8.56 -7.15 -0.41
C ALA A 50 -9.87 -6.70 0.26
N VAL A 51 -11.01 -7.30 -0.14
CA VAL A 51 -12.31 -7.00 0.47
C VAL A 51 -12.35 -7.45 1.94
N ALA A 52 -11.83 -8.65 2.24
CA ALA A 52 -11.77 -9.16 3.59
C ALA A 52 -10.96 -8.24 4.52
N THR A 53 -9.74 -7.87 4.11
CA THR A 53 -8.86 -6.95 4.85
C THR A 53 -9.52 -5.58 5.04
N LEU A 54 -10.12 -5.01 3.99
CA LEU A 54 -10.80 -3.72 4.10
C LEU A 54 -11.97 -3.75 5.10
N LEU A 55 -12.73 -4.84 5.14
CA LEU A 55 -13.83 -4.99 6.09
C LEU A 55 -13.33 -5.05 7.54
N GLU A 56 -12.16 -5.62 7.79
CA GLU A 56 -11.48 -5.59 9.09
C GLU A 56 -11.08 -4.16 9.47
N ASP A 57 -10.42 -3.44 8.55
CA ASP A 57 -10.02 -2.05 8.78
C ASP A 57 -11.22 -1.13 9.10
N VAL A 58 -12.33 -1.31 8.37
CA VAL A 58 -13.56 -0.56 8.62
C VAL A 58 -14.14 -0.85 10.00
N ARG A 59 -14.13 -2.12 10.45
CA ARG A 59 -14.58 -2.48 11.80
C ARG A 59 -13.68 -1.83 12.85
N ALA A 60 -12.37 -1.97 12.71
CA ALA A 60 -11.39 -1.38 13.63
C ALA A 60 -11.53 0.15 13.70
N TRP A 61 -11.75 0.81 12.56
CA TRP A 61 -11.98 2.25 12.52
C TRP A 61 -13.26 2.67 13.22
N ARG A 62 -14.36 1.91 13.09
CA ARG A 62 -15.64 2.19 13.77
C ARG A 62 -15.58 1.99 15.27
N GLU A 63 -14.79 1.03 15.73
CA GLU A 63 -14.59 0.74 17.16
C GLU A 63 -13.61 1.71 17.83
N ARG A 64 -12.84 2.47 17.03
CA ARG A 64 -11.89 3.45 17.54
C ARG A 64 -12.62 4.52 18.38
N PRO A 65 -12.17 4.78 19.62
CA PRO A 65 -12.76 5.85 20.42
C PRO A 65 -12.55 7.19 19.73
N ALA A 66 -13.63 7.96 19.59
CA ALA A 66 -13.52 9.34 19.11
C ALA A 66 -12.67 10.14 20.09
N ALA A 67 -11.63 10.81 19.58
CA ALA A 67 -10.85 11.72 20.41
C ALA A 67 -11.78 12.84 20.92
N ALA A 68 -11.74 13.10 22.22
CA ALA A 68 -12.47 14.23 22.78
C ALA A 68 -11.96 15.52 22.12
N PRO A 69 -12.85 16.38 21.61
CA PRO A 69 -12.43 17.67 21.07
C PRO A 69 -11.78 18.48 22.19
N GLN A 70 -10.52 18.87 22.00
CA GLN A 70 -9.84 19.79 22.91
C GLN A 70 -10.01 21.22 22.40
N THR A 71 -10.42 22.11 23.27
CA THR A 71 -10.52 23.53 22.97
C THR A 71 -9.13 24.15 22.83
N ALA A 72 -9.05 25.27 22.11
CA ALA A 72 -7.81 26.03 21.98
C ALA A 72 -7.28 26.54 23.34
N ALA A 73 -8.16 26.72 24.34
CA ALA A 73 -7.76 27.08 25.69
C ALA A 73 -7.05 25.92 26.41
N GLU A 74 -7.58 24.70 26.30
CA GLU A 74 -6.99 23.49 26.90
C GLU A 74 -5.63 23.15 26.27
N GLN A 75 -5.48 23.29 24.94
CA GLN A 75 -4.19 23.09 24.28
C GLN A 75 -3.12 24.10 24.71
N ARG A 76 -3.52 25.35 25.00
CA ARG A 76 -2.59 26.39 25.48
C ARG A 76 -2.14 26.13 26.92
N ALA A 77 -2.98 25.52 27.74
CA ALA A 77 -2.67 25.19 29.13
C ALA A 77 -1.75 23.97 29.26
N SER A 78 -1.68 23.10 28.25
CA SER A 78 -0.82 21.91 28.25
C SER A 78 0.59 22.15 27.67
N ARG A 79 0.97 23.40 27.38
CA ARG A 79 2.23 23.79 26.76
C ARG A 79 3.08 24.61 27.71
#